data_AF-A0A1H0WYM3-F1
#
_entry.id   AF-A0A1H0WYM3-F1
#
_cell.length_a   1.000
_cell.length_b   1.000
_cell.length_c   1.000
_cell.angle_alpha   90.00
_cell.angle_beta   90.00
_cell.angle_gamma   90.00
#
_symmetry.space_group_name_H-M   'P 1'
#
loop_
_entity.id
_entity.type
_entity.pdbx_description
1 polymer ?
#
loop_
_entity_poly.entity_id
_entity_poly.type
_entity_poly.pdbx_seq_one_letter_code
_entity_poly.pdbx_strand_id
1 'polypeptide(L)'
;MHDESAFDVVSNGVLLEAMRESERDPALRHHLSALLAEYRRSLAELVDTEQHRGTVATGPAPSALATLLLATCDGLLLHALLDPELDVVEATRALHALLGTQPATSKRQPDSPTAEPRSRTTPDHE
;
A
#
# COMPACT_ATOMS: atom_id res chain seq x y z
N MET A 1 26.60 -5.32 -14.53
CA MET A 1 26.42 -3.87 -14.69
C MET A 1 25.42 -3.69 -15.82
N HIS A 2 24.14 -3.87 -15.52
CA HIS A 2 23.07 -3.56 -16.48
C HIS A 2 22.79 -2.08 -16.29
N ASP A 3 23.10 -1.31 -17.33
CA ASP A 3 22.68 0.07 -17.49
C ASP A 3 21.18 0.06 -17.81
N GLU A 4 20.39 -0.21 -16.78
CA GLU A 4 18.95 -0.05 -16.77
C GLU A 4 18.70 1.45 -16.60
N SER A 5 18.56 2.15 -17.72
CA SER A 5 18.01 3.50 -17.76
C SER A 5 16.62 3.45 -17.10
N ALA A 6 16.57 3.75 -15.80
CA ALA A 6 15.46 3.37 -14.93
C ALA A 6 14.09 3.87 -15.43
N PHE A 7 14.07 4.89 -16.28
CA PHE A 7 12.97 5.20 -17.17
C PHE A 7 13.53 5.87 -18.43
N ASP A 8 13.32 5.28 -19.61
CA ASP A 8 13.73 5.91 -20.87
C ASP A 8 12.98 7.24 -21.05
N VAL A 9 13.73 8.34 -21.16
CA VAL A 9 13.21 9.71 -21.30
C VAL A 9 12.28 9.82 -22.51
N VAL A 10 12.57 9.09 -23.59
CA VAL A 10 11.75 9.07 -24.80
C VAL A 10 10.40 8.42 -24.51
N SER A 11 10.41 7.26 -23.85
CA SER A 11 9.20 6.55 -23.43
C SER A 11 8.34 7.36 -22.45
N ASN A 12 8.97 8.07 -21.50
CA ASN A 12 8.27 8.95 -20.57
C ASN A 12 7.62 10.16 -21.25
N GLY A 13 8.32 10.77 -22.22
CA GLY A 13 7.77 11.89 -22.99
C GLY A 13 6.54 11.49 -23.80
N VAL A 14 6.57 10.30 -24.43
CA VAL A 14 5.41 9.75 -25.16
C VAL A 14 4.23 9.50 -24.23
N LEU A 15 4.47 8.97 -23.03
CA LEU A 15 3.41 8.77 -22.03
C LEU A 15 2.73 10.09 -21.64
N LEU A 16 3.51 11.13 -21.35
CA LEU A 16 2.96 12.44 -20.98
C LEU A 16 2.16 13.08 -22.13
N GLU A 17 2.64 12.96 -23.37
CA GLU A 17 1.91 13.46 -24.53
C GLU A 17 0.61 12.67 -24.75
N ALA A 18 0.63 11.35 -24.60
CA ALA A 18 -0.57 10.53 -24.68
C ALA A 18 -1.60 10.89 -23.59
N MET A 19 -1.14 11.17 -22.36
CA MET A 19 -2.01 11.63 -21.28
C MET A 19 -2.66 12.98 -21.63
N ARG A 20 -1.88 13.93 -22.15
CA ARG A 20 -2.38 15.24 -22.64
C ARG A 20 -3.38 15.08 -23.79
N GLU A 21 -3.11 14.20 -24.74
CA GLU A 21 -3.98 14.00 -25.90
C GLU A 21 -5.27 13.26 -25.52
N SER A 22 -5.26 12.46 -24.46
CA SER A 22 -6.47 11.79 -23.96
C SER A 22 -7.58 12.76 -23.51
N GLU A 23 -7.24 14.01 -23.20
CA GLU A 23 -8.24 15.05 -22.94
C GLU A 23 -9.05 15.41 -24.18
N ARG A 24 -8.47 15.20 -25.37
CA ARG A 24 -9.03 15.57 -26.68
C ARG A 24 -9.59 14.36 -27.43
N ASP A 25 -9.01 13.18 -27.24
CA ASP A 25 -9.44 11.93 -27.86
C ASP A 25 -10.12 10.98 -26.84
N PRO A 26 -11.46 10.82 -26.90
CA PRO A 26 -12.20 9.92 -26.02
C PRO A 26 -11.81 8.44 -26.15
N ALA A 27 -11.39 7.99 -27.32
CA ALA A 27 -10.97 6.60 -27.54
C ALA A 27 -9.63 6.33 -26.86
N LEU A 28 -8.68 7.27 -26.98
CA LEU A 28 -7.42 7.22 -26.26
C LEU A 28 -7.65 7.24 -24.73
N ARG A 29 -8.51 8.13 -24.23
CA ARG A 29 -8.87 8.17 -22.81
C ARG A 29 -9.45 6.85 -22.33
N HIS A 30 -10.35 6.25 -23.11
CA HIS A 30 -10.92 4.95 -22.77
C HIS A 30 -9.83 3.89 -22.65
N HIS A 31 -8.93 3.82 -23.64
CA HIS A 31 -7.82 2.87 -23.64
C HIS A 31 -6.88 3.06 -22.45
N LEU A 32 -6.41 4.29 -22.20
CA LEU A 32 -5.54 4.58 -21.05
C LEU A 32 -6.23 4.29 -19.72
N SER A 33 -7.52 4.60 -19.59
CA SER A 33 -8.29 4.30 -18.37
C SER A 33 -8.43 2.80 -18.12
N ALA A 34 -8.55 1.99 -19.18
CA ALA A 34 -8.62 0.55 -19.08
C ALA A 34 -7.27 -0.04 -18.65
N LEU A 35 -6.16 0.43 -19.24
CA LEU A 35 -4.80 0.05 -18.81
C LEU A 35 -4.54 0.40 -17.34
N LEU A 36 -4.92 1.60 -16.91
CA LEU A 36 -4.77 2.04 -15.52
C LEU A 36 -5.62 1.19 -14.57
N ALA A 37 -6.85 0.83 -14.98
CA ALA A 37 -7.73 -0.03 -14.19
C ALA A 37 -7.17 -1.45 -14.03
N GLU A 38 -6.61 -2.01 -15.11
CA GLU A 38 -5.94 -3.31 -15.08
C GLU A 38 -4.71 -3.29 -14.18
N TYR A 39 -3.86 -2.27 -14.31
CA TYR A 39 -2.67 -2.15 -13.48
C TYR A 39 -3.00 -2.00 -12.00
N ARG A 40 -4.01 -1.18 -11.67
CA ARG A 40 -4.51 -1.02 -10.31
C ARG A 40 -5.04 -2.34 -9.74
N ARG A 41 -5.73 -3.15 -10.55
CA ARG A 41 -6.22 -4.47 -10.13
C ARG A 41 -5.06 -5.41 -9.79
N SER A 42 -4.08 -5.53 -10.66
CA SER A 42 -2.90 -6.38 -10.41
C SER A 42 -2.12 -5.93 -9.17
N LEU A 43 -1.99 -4.62 -8.95
CA LEU A 43 -1.35 -4.11 -7.75
C LEU A 43 -2.18 -4.38 -6.48
N ALA A 44 -3.51 -4.33 -6.55
CA ALA A 44 -4.37 -4.68 -5.43
C ALA A 44 -4.26 -6.16 -5.06
N GLU A 45 -4.16 -7.06 -6.05
CA GLU A 45 -3.92 -8.50 -5.83
C GLU A 45 -2.57 -8.75 -5.14
N LEU A 46 -1.54 -8.00 -5.54
CA LEU A 46 -0.22 -8.05 -4.89
C LEU A 46 -0.30 -7.55 -3.44
N VAL A 47 -0.93 -6.39 -3.20
CA VAL A 47 -1.11 -5.87 -1.84
C VAL A 47 -1.84 -6.87 -0.96
N ASP A 48 -2.92 -7.48 -1.46
CA ASP A 48 -3.68 -8.47 -0.72
C ASP A 48 -2.79 -9.68 -0.35
N THR A 49 -2.00 -10.18 -1.31
CA THR A 49 -1.04 -11.26 -1.07
C THR A 49 -0.04 -10.91 0.02
N GLU A 50 0.52 -9.70 0.01
CA GLU A 50 1.52 -9.24 0.98
C GLU A 50 0.91 -8.94 2.36
N GLN A 51 -0.34 -8.47 2.39
CA GLN A 51 -1.11 -8.36 3.63
C GLN A 51 -1.33 -9.72 4.30
N HIS A 52 -1.68 -10.75 3.52
CA HIS A 52 -1.81 -12.13 4.03
C HIS A 52 -0.48 -12.72 4.52
N ARG A 53 0.65 -12.29 3.95
CA ARG A 53 2.01 -12.68 4.39
C ARG A 53 2.47 -11.91 5.63
N GLY A 54 1.76 -10.86 6.02
CA GLY A 54 2.14 -9.99 7.14
C GLY A 54 3.30 -9.04 6.84
N THR A 55 3.65 -8.84 5.56
CA THR A 55 4.69 -7.90 5.11
C THR A 55 4.14 -6.49 4.92
N VAL A 56 2.83 -6.36 4.66
CA VAL A 56 2.10 -5.09 4.54
C VAL A 56 0.99 -5.03 5.60
N ALA A 57 0.75 -3.85 6.17
CA ALA A 57 -0.29 -3.67 7.19
C ALA A 57 -1.70 -3.95 6.63
N THR A 58 -2.52 -4.70 7.37
CA THR A 58 -3.87 -5.14 6.98
C THR A 58 -4.98 -4.11 7.25
N GLY A 59 -4.63 -2.86 7.55
CA GLY A 59 -5.60 -1.81 7.89
C GLY A 59 -6.37 -1.26 6.67
N PRO A 60 -5.67 -0.73 5.66
CA PRO A 60 -6.30 -0.26 4.43
C PRO A 60 -6.79 -1.41 3.53
N ALA A 61 -7.89 -1.18 2.80
CA ALA A 61 -8.32 -2.09 1.75
C ALA A 61 -7.24 -2.20 0.64
N PRO A 62 -6.96 -3.40 0.10
CA PRO A 62 -5.92 -3.59 -0.91
C PRO A 62 -6.04 -2.66 -2.12
N SER A 63 -7.26 -2.45 -2.62
CA SER A 63 -7.55 -1.57 -3.76
C SER A 63 -7.31 -0.09 -3.47
N ALA A 64 -7.57 0.36 -2.24
CA ALA A 64 -7.28 1.72 -1.81
C ALA A 64 -5.76 1.94 -1.72
N LEU A 65 -5.03 0.97 -1.15
CA LEU A 65 -3.58 1.06 -1.06
C LEU A 65 -2.91 1.00 -2.43
N ALA A 66 -3.39 0.14 -3.34
CA ALA A 66 -2.93 0.10 -4.73
C ALA A 66 -3.13 1.45 -5.45
N THR A 67 -4.27 2.10 -5.23
CA THR A 67 -4.53 3.44 -5.79
C THR A 67 -3.55 4.48 -5.25
N LEU A 68 -3.29 4.47 -3.94
CA LEU A 68 -2.36 5.39 -3.29
C LEU A 68 -0.91 5.17 -3.79
N LEU A 69 -0.48 3.92 -3.87
CA LEU A 69 0.84 3.54 -4.37
C LEU A 69 1.01 4.04 -5.81
N LEU A 70 0.03 3.78 -6.67
CA LEU A 70 0.07 4.20 -8.07
C LEU A 70 0.15 5.72 -8.21
N ALA A 71 -0.72 6.46 -7.50
CA ALA A 71 -0.69 7.92 -7.51
C ALA A 71 0.64 8.49 -6.97
N THR A 72 1.26 7.81 -6.00
CA THR A 72 2.56 8.20 -5.46
C THR A 72 3.66 7.99 -6.51
N CYS A 73 3.67 6.84 -7.19
CA CYS A 73 4.58 6.57 -8.30
C CYS A 73 4.43 7.59 -9.44
N ASP A 74 3.19 7.90 -9.84
CA ASP A 74 2.90 8.89 -10.88
C ASP A 74 3.46 10.28 -10.50
N GLY A 75 3.23 10.71 -9.25
CA GLY A 75 3.74 11.98 -8.75
C GLY A 75 5.27 12.03 -8.65
N LEU A 76 5.90 10.94 -8.20
CA LEU A 76 7.37 10.83 -8.15
C LEU A 76 8.00 10.84 -9.54
N LEU A 77 7.40 10.14 -10.50
CA LEU A 77 7.82 10.17 -11.89
C LEU A 77 7.72 11.59 -12.46
N LEU A 78 6.60 12.27 -12.23
CA LEU A 78 6.43 13.65 -12.68
C LEU A 78 7.49 14.58 -12.06
N HIS A 79 7.74 14.48 -10.76
CA HIS A 79 8.76 15.29 -10.12
C HIS A 79 10.16 14.99 -10.65
N ALA A 80 10.52 13.71 -10.85
CA ALA A 80 11.84 13.34 -11.39
C ALA A 80 12.05 13.82 -12.83
N LEU A 81 10.97 13.91 -13.63
CA LEU A 81 11.03 14.48 -14.98
C LEU A 81 11.23 16.00 -14.98
N LEU A 82 10.71 16.70 -13.96
CA LEU A 82 10.80 18.16 -13.84
C LEU A 82 12.06 18.63 -13.09
N ASP A 83 12.53 17.82 -12.14
CA ASP A 83 13.68 18.08 -11.29
C ASP A 83 14.63 16.86 -11.32
N PRO A 84 15.64 16.88 -12.21
CA PRO A 84 16.62 15.80 -12.31
C PRO A 84 17.45 15.57 -11.04
N GLU A 85 17.49 16.55 -10.13
CA GLU A 85 18.23 16.46 -8.85
C GLU A 85 17.37 15.82 -7.74
N LEU A 86 16.11 15.48 -8.02
CA LEU A 86 15.23 14.84 -7.06
C LEU A 86 15.80 13.49 -6.59
N ASP A 87 15.97 13.33 -5.29
CA ASP A 87 16.31 12.04 -4.69
C ASP A 87 15.07 11.13 -4.56
N VAL A 88 14.77 10.41 -5.64
CA VAL A 88 13.67 9.44 -5.69
C VAL A 88 13.87 8.29 -4.67
N VAL A 89 15.12 7.96 -4.36
CA VAL A 89 15.45 6.87 -3.42
C VAL A 89 15.03 7.27 -2.00
N GLU A 90 15.36 8.48 -1.56
CA GLU A 90 14.93 9.02 -0.27
C GLU A 90 13.40 9.15 -0.18
N ALA A 91 12.74 9.60 -1.25
CA ALA A 91 11.27 9.66 -1.27
C ALA A 91 10.62 8.26 -1.13
N THR A 92 11.21 7.25 -1.77
CA THR A 92 10.74 5.85 -1.67
C THR A 92 11.00 5.27 -0.27
N ARG A 93 12.12 5.62 0.37
CA ARG A 93 12.40 5.24 1.78
C ARG A 93 11.36 5.85 2.73
N ALA A 94 10.99 7.11 2.54
CA ALA A 94 9.94 7.76 3.31
C ALA A 94 8.58 7.07 3.13
N LEU A 95 8.21 6.71 1.89
CA LEU A 95 7.00 5.93 1.61
C LEU A 95 7.03 4.56 2.30
N HIS A 96 8.14 3.85 2.23
CA HIS A 96 8.30 2.57 2.93
C HIS A 96 8.13 2.71 4.44
N ALA A 97 8.66 3.78 5.05
CA ALA A 97 8.47 4.04 6.48
C ALA A 97 7.01 4.32 6.86
N LEU A 98 6.24 4.97 5.98
CA LEU A 98 4.80 5.22 6.17
C LEU A 98 3.95 3.95 6.01
N LEU A 99 4.38 3.03 5.14
CA LEU A 99 3.71 1.75 4.89
C LEU A 99 4.09 0.65 5.89
N GLY A 100 5.28 0.78 6.49
CA GLY A 100 5.79 -0.12 7.50
C GLY A 100 4.88 -0.18 8.72
N THR A 101 4.77 -1.38 9.29
CA THR A 101 4.00 -1.61 10.51
C THR A 101 4.67 -0.87 11.67
N GLN A 102 4.01 0.15 12.23
CA GLN A 102 4.26 0.46 13.64
C GLN A 102 3.85 -0.79 14.42
N PRO A 103 4.72 -1.42 15.23
CA PRO A 103 4.24 -2.43 16.15
C PRO A 103 3.19 -1.74 17.00
N ALA A 104 1.94 -2.19 16.90
CA ALA A 104 0.99 -2.01 17.97
C ALA A 104 1.77 -2.40 19.22
N THR A 105 1.88 -1.49 20.19
CA THR A 105 2.44 -1.77 21.50
C THR A 105 1.59 -2.89 22.12
N SER A 106 1.87 -4.13 21.74
CA SER A 106 1.36 -5.33 22.35
C SER A 106 2.22 -5.57 23.56
N LYS A 107 1.80 -4.96 24.68
CA LYS A 107 1.98 -5.65 25.94
C LYS A 107 1.00 -6.82 25.91
N ARG A 108 1.55 -8.01 25.71
CA ARG A 108 0.86 -9.30 25.58
C ARG A 108 0.46 -9.86 26.95
N GLN A 109 -0.81 -10.29 27.01
CA GLN A 109 -1.57 -11.24 27.87
C GLN A 109 -0.78 -12.37 28.60
N PRO A 110 -1.33 -13.07 29.64
CA PRO A 110 -2.38 -14.10 29.44
C PRO A 110 -3.54 -14.14 30.48
N ASP A 111 -4.68 -14.68 30.03
CA ASP A 111 -5.88 -14.99 30.84
C ASP A 111 -5.74 -16.25 31.71
N SER A 112 -6.17 -16.13 32.99
CA SER A 112 -6.94 -17.03 33.90
C SER A 112 -6.57 -18.53 34.12
N PRO A 113 -6.83 -19.06 35.34
CA PRO A 113 -8.03 -19.91 35.49
C PRO A 113 -8.76 -19.87 36.86
N THR A 114 -10.11 -19.94 36.77
CA THR A 114 -11.06 -20.77 37.53
C THR A 114 -10.88 -21.02 39.03
N ALA A 115 -11.82 -20.53 39.86
CA ALA A 115 -12.65 -21.35 40.77
C ALA A 115 -13.61 -20.48 41.63
N GLU A 116 -14.92 -20.62 41.41
CA GLU A 116 -15.94 -20.34 42.44
C GLU A 116 -15.78 -21.32 43.62
N PRO A 117 -15.88 -20.86 44.87
CA PRO A 117 -16.33 -21.70 45.97
C PRO A 117 -17.84 -21.48 46.18
N ARG A 118 -18.63 -22.49 45.84
CA ARG A 118 -19.99 -22.67 46.35
C ARG A 118 -19.90 -22.91 47.86
N SER A 119 -20.39 -21.96 48.67
CA SER A 119 -20.63 -22.20 50.08
C SER A 119 -22.03 -22.81 50.28
N ARG A 120 -22.08 -24.13 50.43
CA ARG A 120 -23.18 -24.87 51.08
C ARG A 120 -22.54 -25.72 52.16
N THR A 121 -22.78 -25.38 53.43
CA THR A 121 -23.37 -26.25 54.48
C THR A 121 -23.18 -25.62 55.87
N THR A 122 -24.28 -25.59 56.62
CA THR A 122 -24.36 -25.56 58.09
C THR A 122 -23.48 -26.64 58.74
N PRO A 123 -23.07 -26.45 60.01
CA PRO A 123 -23.76 -27.20 61.07
C PRO A 123 -23.97 -26.44 62.38
N ASP A 124 -24.93 -26.99 63.14
CA ASP A 124 -25.35 -26.80 64.53
C ASP A 124 -24.34 -26.24 65.53
N HIS A 125 -24.84 -25.43 66.47
CA HIS A 125 -24.53 -25.56 67.90
C HIS A 125 -25.63 -24.90 68.77
N GLU A 126 -26.19 -25.73 69.65
CA GLU A 126 -26.95 -25.48 70.91
C GLU A 126 -28.42 -25.00 70.88
#